data_AF-A0A4R1HQL6-F1
#
_entry.id   AF-A0A4R1HQL6-F1
#
_cell.length_a   1.000
_cell.length_b   1.000
_cell.length_c   1.000
_cell.angle_alpha   90.00
_cell.angle_beta   90.00
_cell.angle_gamma   90.00
#
_symmetry.space_group_name_H-M   'P 1'
#
loop_
_entity.id
_entity.type
_entity.pdbx_description
1 polymer ?
#
loop_
_entity_poly.entity_id
_entity_poly.type
_entity_poly.pdbx_seq_one_letter_code
_entity_poly.pdbx_strand_id
1 'polypeptide(L)'
;MARALVTGSQDRVVAVAAVLAEQGIDVVTASVVTDLDGADLSGLDHYIQLPVFVEPEGDNLVGRVRSFLSAGLISRYTFTERVLPALNPGAHVVIVSGSSVRGDLALPDDRSSRLALLHVLAHAVRAETGDRQVEVSIISGARNDADVVAHAIGATSASRTHEQAETVTAKQYQDWRTEIMGFTTGHV
;
A
#
# COMPACT_ATOMS: atom_id res chain seq x y z
N MET A 1 1.71 16.07 -17.87
CA MET A 1 0.97 16.32 -16.62
C MET A 1 1.15 15.08 -15.77
N ALA A 2 1.50 15.23 -14.49
CA ALA A 2 1.72 14.07 -13.65
C ALA A 2 0.39 13.37 -13.36
N ARG A 3 0.41 12.03 -13.29
CA ARG A 3 -0.80 11.22 -13.08
C ARG A 3 -0.66 10.35 -11.83
N ALA A 4 -1.70 10.31 -11.02
CA ALA A 4 -1.74 9.56 -9.77
C ALA A 4 -2.92 8.60 -9.71
N LEU A 5 -2.71 7.43 -9.10
CA LEU A 5 -3.77 6.56 -8.64
C LEU A 5 -3.82 6.58 -7.11
N VAL A 6 -5.02 6.76 -6.56
CA VAL A 6 -5.27 6.67 -5.11
C VAL A 6 -6.24 5.53 -4.83
N THR A 7 -5.81 4.55 -4.03
CA THR A 7 -6.65 3.43 -3.59
C THR A 7 -6.84 3.41 -2.09
N GLY A 8 -7.99 2.96 -1.60
CA GLY A 8 -8.24 2.78 -0.16
C GLY A 8 -9.70 3.03 0.20
N SER A 9 -9.99 3.44 1.44
CA SER A 9 -11.36 3.79 1.80
C SER A 9 -11.86 5.07 1.13
N GLN A 10 -13.09 5.00 0.61
CA GLN A 10 -13.75 6.05 -0.16
C GLN A 10 -13.56 7.47 0.40
N ASP A 11 -13.91 7.71 1.66
CA ASP A 11 -13.81 9.05 2.26
C ASP A 11 -12.38 9.61 2.21
N ARG A 12 -11.39 8.76 2.49
CA ARG A 12 -9.98 9.17 2.52
C ARG A 12 -9.39 9.26 1.12
N VAL A 13 -9.82 8.40 0.20
CA VAL A 13 -9.46 8.48 -1.22
C VAL A 13 -9.91 9.82 -1.80
N VAL A 14 -11.15 10.23 -1.54
CA VAL A 14 -11.70 11.53 -1.99
C VAL A 14 -10.89 12.69 -1.42
N ALA A 15 -10.57 12.65 -0.12
CA ALA A 15 -9.79 13.71 0.52
C ALA A 15 -8.37 13.84 -0.06
N VAL A 16 -7.65 12.73 -0.20
CA VAL A 16 -6.30 12.72 -0.78
C VAL A 16 -6.31 13.11 -2.27
N ALA A 17 -7.31 12.67 -3.03
CA ALA A 17 -7.47 13.03 -4.43
C ALA A 17 -7.70 14.54 -4.62
N ALA A 18 -8.48 15.17 -3.75
CA ALA A 18 -8.68 16.62 -3.78
C ALA A 18 -7.36 17.37 -3.59
N VAL A 19 -6.53 16.95 -2.61
CA VAL A 19 -5.22 17.57 -2.35
C VAL A 19 -4.27 17.40 -3.55
N LEU A 20 -4.26 16.24 -4.22
CA LEU A 20 -3.46 16.02 -5.44
C LEU A 20 -3.94 16.90 -6.60
N ALA A 21 -5.26 17.01 -6.79
CA ALA A 21 -5.83 17.83 -7.85
C ALA A 21 -5.49 19.32 -7.66
N GLU A 22 -5.44 19.82 -6.42
CA GLU A 22 -4.96 21.17 -6.10
C GLU A 22 -3.48 21.40 -6.50
N GLN A 23 -2.68 20.33 -6.58
CA GLN A 23 -1.30 20.37 -7.10
C GLN A 23 -1.22 20.22 -8.63
N GLY A 24 -2.37 20.18 -9.34
CA GLY A 24 -2.42 20.01 -10.79
C GLY A 24 -2.05 18.61 -11.28
N ILE A 25 -2.23 17.59 -10.44
CA ILE A 25 -2.05 16.18 -10.78
C ILE A 25 -3.37 15.60 -11.28
N ASP A 26 -3.34 14.82 -12.36
CA ASP A 26 -4.51 14.07 -12.83
C ASP A 26 -4.71 12.82 -11.95
N VAL A 27 -5.90 12.64 -11.39
CA VAL A 27 -6.13 11.61 -10.34
C VAL A 27 -7.18 10.60 -10.76
N VAL A 28 -6.77 9.33 -10.75
CA VAL A 28 -7.67 8.18 -10.77
C VAL A 28 -7.89 7.71 -9.33
N THR A 29 -9.11 7.37 -8.97
CA THR A 29 -9.47 6.89 -7.64
C THR A 29 -10.15 5.54 -7.69
N ALA A 30 -9.86 4.65 -6.74
CA ALA A 30 -10.56 3.38 -6.61
C ALA A 30 -10.69 2.97 -5.14
N SER A 31 -11.85 2.48 -4.73
CA SER A 31 -12.06 1.92 -3.38
C SER A 31 -12.13 0.40 -3.38
N VAL A 32 -12.53 -0.20 -4.51
CA VAL A 32 -12.47 -1.63 -4.77
C VAL A 32 -11.76 -1.92 -6.08
N VAL A 33 -11.20 -3.12 -6.24
CA VAL A 33 -10.37 -3.46 -7.42
C VAL A 33 -11.16 -3.34 -8.73
N THR A 34 -12.46 -3.66 -8.70
CA THR A 34 -13.35 -3.55 -9.86
C THR A 34 -13.57 -2.11 -10.32
N ASP A 35 -13.28 -1.10 -9.50
CA ASP A 35 -13.32 0.31 -9.93
C ASP A 35 -12.24 0.60 -11.00
N LEU A 36 -11.22 -0.26 -11.10
CA LEU A 36 -10.18 -0.16 -12.12
C LEU A 36 -10.60 -0.78 -13.46
N ASP A 37 -11.74 -1.46 -13.53
CA ASP A 37 -12.19 -2.11 -14.76
C ASP A 37 -12.65 -1.05 -15.77
N GLY A 38 -11.92 -0.95 -16.88
CA GLY A 38 -12.15 0.07 -17.91
C GLY A 38 -11.55 1.45 -17.60
N ALA A 39 -10.89 1.62 -16.46
CA ALA A 39 -10.15 2.83 -16.14
C ALA A 39 -8.85 2.92 -16.96
N ASP A 40 -8.51 4.12 -17.42
CA ASP A 40 -7.21 4.38 -18.03
C ASP A 40 -6.14 4.58 -16.95
N LEU A 41 -5.35 3.53 -16.75
CA LEU A 41 -4.22 3.51 -15.82
C LEU A 41 -2.88 3.81 -16.50
N SER A 42 -2.86 4.17 -17.79
CA SER A 42 -1.59 4.36 -18.48
C SER A 42 -0.80 5.55 -17.92
N GLY A 43 0.50 5.36 -17.74
CA GLY A 43 1.44 6.42 -17.41
C GLY A 43 1.29 7.01 -16.01
N LEU A 44 1.17 6.16 -14.98
CA LEU A 44 1.10 6.62 -13.59
C LEU A 44 2.50 6.98 -13.04
N ASP A 45 2.62 8.20 -12.52
CA ASP A 45 3.82 8.70 -11.83
C ASP A 45 3.75 8.49 -10.31
N HIS A 46 2.53 8.42 -9.77
CA HIS A 46 2.29 8.20 -8.35
C HIS A 46 1.24 7.12 -8.13
N TYR A 47 1.49 6.22 -7.17
CA TYR A 47 0.47 5.29 -6.68
C TYR A 47 0.42 5.35 -5.15
N ILE A 48 -0.70 5.84 -4.61
CA ILE A 48 -0.91 6.00 -3.17
C ILE A 48 -1.94 4.97 -2.70
N GLN A 49 -1.53 4.10 -1.79
CA GLN A 49 -2.35 3.04 -1.24
C GLN A 49 -2.67 3.32 0.24
N LEU A 50 -3.87 3.82 0.47
CA LEU A 50 -4.41 4.18 1.77
C LEU A 50 -5.01 2.98 2.51
N PRO A 51 -5.15 3.05 3.85
CA PRO A 51 -5.94 2.09 4.60
C PRO A 51 -7.38 1.96 4.12
N VAL A 52 -7.86 0.72 4.16
CA VAL A 52 -9.27 0.38 3.99
C VAL A 52 -9.86 0.16 5.38
N PHE A 53 -10.96 0.84 5.65
CA PHE A 53 -11.89 0.57 6.74
C PHE A 53 -12.62 -0.73 6.44
N VAL A 54 -12.50 -1.69 7.35
CA VAL A 54 -13.16 -2.99 7.20
C VAL A 54 -14.15 -3.17 8.34
N GLU A 55 -15.34 -3.66 7.99
CA GLU A 55 -16.31 -4.22 8.92
C GLU A 55 -16.16 -5.75 8.86
N PRO A 56 -15.48 -6.39 9.84
CA PRO A 56 -15.13 -7.80 9.76
C PRO A 56 -16.36 -8.71 9.87
N GLU A 57 -16.54 -9.59 8.89
CA GLU A 57 -17.68 -10.52 8.83
C GLU A 57 -17.30 -11.95 9.25
N GLY A 58 -18.24 -12.67 9.87
CA GLY A 58 -18.12 -14.11 10.12
C GLY A 58 -18.69 -14.58 11.46
N ASP A 59 -19.16 -15.83 11.46
CA ASP A 59 -19.86 -16.46 12.59
C ASP A 59 -18.94 -16.72 13.81
N ASN A 60 -17.62 -16.75 13.60
CA ASN A 60 -16.63 -16.96 14.66
C ASN A 60 -15.43 -16.01 14.49
N LEU A 61 -14.56 -15.97 15.51
CA LEU A 61 -13.41 -15.07 15.54
C LEU A 61 -12.44 -15.28 14.38
N VAL A 62 -12.14 -16.54 14.04
CA VAL A 62 -11.25 -16.87 12.92
C VAL A 62 -11.85 -16.38 11.60
N GLY A 63 -13.15 -16.54 11.41
CA GLY A 63 -13.89 -16.02 10.25
C GLY A 63 -13.77 -14.51 10.12
N ARG A 64 -13.95 -13.77 11.23
CA ARG A 64 -13.78 -12.31 11.27
C ARG A 64 -12.35 -11.86 11.00
N VAL A 65 -11.35 -12.53 11.57
CA VAL A 65 -9.93 -12.24 11.28
C VAL A 65 -9.61 -12.49 9.81
N ARG A 66 -10.10 -13.60 9.23
CA ARG A 66 -9.96 -13.89 7.80
C ARG A 66 -10.60 -12.79 6.95
N SER A 67 -11.84 -12.40 7.25
CA SER A 67 -12.53 -11.31 6.54
C SER A 67 -11.73 -10.00 6.60
N PHE A 68 -11.26 -9.64 7.80
CA PHE A 68 -10.43 -8.47 8.03
C PHE A 68 -9.12 -8.47 7.21
N LEU A 69 -8.37 -9.58 7.25
CA LEU A 69 -7.12 -9.69 6.49
C LEU A 69 -7.37 -9.68 4.99
N SER A 70 -8.39 -10.41 4.51
CA SER A 70 -8.72 -10.46 3.09
C SER A 70 -9.12 -9.09 2.54
N ALA A 71 -10.06 -8.42 3.19
CA ALA A 71 -10.60 -7.14 2.73
C ALA A 71 -9.63 -5.96 2.97
N GLY A 72 -8.85 -5.99 4.05
CA GLY A 72 -7.98 -4.88 4.44
C GLY A 72 -6.55 -4.97 3.91
N LEU A 73 -5.97 -6.17 3.88
CA LEU A 73 -4.56 -6.39 3.57
C LEU A 73 -4.36 -7.11 2.25
N ILE A 74 -5.05 -8.22 1.99
CA ILE A 74 -4.86 -8.98 0.74
C ILE A 74 -5.35 -8.18 -0.46
N SER A 75 -6.45 -7.43 -0.34
CA SER A 75 -6.96 -6.53 -1.38
C SER A 75 -5.90 -5.55 -1.91
N ARG A 76 -5.01 -5.07 -1.03
CA ARG A 76 -3.89 -4.18 -1.39
C ARG A 76 -2.88 -4.85 -2.33
N TYR A 77 -2.63 -6.14 -2.16
CA TYR A 77 -1.80 -6.91 -3.08
C TYR A 77 -2.47 -6.99 -4.45
N THR A 78 -3.77 -7.27 -4.49
CA THR A 78 -4.55 -7.34 -5.74
C THR A 78 -4.57 -6.01 -6.49
N PHE A 79 -4.75 -4.89 -5.79
CA PHE A 79 -4.59 -3.56 -6.39
C PHE A 79 -3.20 -3.37 -6.97
N THR A 80 -2.17 -3.70 -6.19
CA THR A 80 -0.79 -3.51 -6.60
C THR A 80 -0.46 -4.31 -7.87
N GLU A 81 -0.82 -5.60 -7.89
CA GLU A 81 -0.66 -6.47 -9.06
C GLU A 81 -1.28 -5.85 -10.33
N ARG A 82 -2.46 -5.26 -10.21
CA ARG A 82 -3.16 -4.61 -11.33
C ARG A 82 -2.47 -3.34 -11.82
N VAL A 83 -1.81 -2.61 -10.91
CA VAL A 83 -1.23 -1.28 -11.17
C VAL A 83 0.22 -1.36 -11.65
N LEU A 84 0.97 -2.39 -11.24
CA LEU A 84 2.40 -2.53 -11.57
C LEU A 84 2.75 -2.33 -13.06
N PRO A 85 1.99 -2.85 -14.03
CA PRO A 85 2.29 -2.65 -15.45
C PRO A 85 2.09 -1.21 -15.94
N ALA A 86 1.30 -0.42 -15.21
CA ALA A 86 0.89 0.94 -15.58
C ALA A 86 1.82 2.03 -15.03
N LEU A 87 2.73 1.67 -14.11
CA LEU A 87 3.71 2.59 -13.52
C LEU A 87 4.79 3.01 -14.52
N ASN A 88 5.00 4.32 -14.65
CA ASN A 88 6.12 4.89 -15.38
C ASN A 88 7.47 4.55 -14.71
N PRO A 89 8.57 4.56 -15.48
CA PRO A 89 9.91 4.60 -14.89
C PRO A 89 10.05 5.80 -13.95
N GLY A 90 10.63 5.59 -12.76
CA GLY A 90 10.78 6.61 -11.73
C GLY A 90 9.51 6.94 -10.94
N ALA A 91 8.42 6.19 -11.14
CA ALA A 91 7.18 6.41 -10.37
C ALA A 91 7.40 6.20 -8.86
N HIS A 92 6.58 6.85 -8.03
CA HIS A 92 6.62 6.70 -6.57
C HIS A 92 5.37 5.98 -6.05
N VAL A 93 5.58 4.84 -5.40
CA VAL A 93 4.56 4.06 -4.71
C VAL A 93 4.62 4.35 -3.21
N VAL A 94 3.53 4.88 -2.66
CA VAL A 94 3.39 5.16 -1.22
C VAL A 94 2.36 4.23 -0.61
N ILE A 95 2.79 3.34 0.27
CA ILE A 95 1.92 2.45 1.03
C ILE A 95 1.70 3.06 2.42
N VAL A 96 0.50 3.54 2.67
CA VAL A 96 0.14 4.10 3.97
C VAL A 96 -0.27 2.95 4.90
N SER A 97 0.52 2.78 5.97
CA SER A 97 0.29 1.76 6.99
C SER A 97 -0.98 2.03 7.78
N GLY A 98 -1.52 0.97 8.39
CA GLY A 98 -2.73 1.03 9.18
C GLY A 98 -3.91 0.35 8.51
N SER A 99 -4.88 0.05 9.34
CA SER A 99 -6.17 -0.52 8.99
C SER A 99 -7.05 -0.23 10.17
N SER A 100 -8.22 0.32 9.90
CA SER A 100 -9.13 0.75 10.94
C SER A 100 -10.35 -0.16 10.86
N VAL A 101 -10.58 -0.93 11.90
CA VAL A 101 -11.87 -1.62 12.06
C VAL A 101 -12.92 -0.52 12.29
N ARG A 102 -14.02 -0.54 11.55
CA ARG A 102 -15.16 0.32 11.87
C ARG A 102 -15.89 -0.26 13.08
N GLY A 103 -16.04 0.54 14.14
CA GLY A 103 -16.76 0.19 15.38
C GLY A 103 -15.87 -0.36 16.51
N ASP A 104 -16.49 -0.64 17.66
CA ASP A 104 -15.84 -1.10 18.91
C ASP A 104 -15.40 -2.59 18.89
N LEU A 105 -15.27 -3.19 17.71
CA LEU A 105 -14.87 -4.59 17.56
C LEU A 105 -13.36 -4.74 17.79
N ALA A 106 -13.00 -5.12 19.01
CA ALA A 106 -11.65 -5.58 19.33
C ALA A 106 -11.39 -6.93 18.65
N LEU A 107 -10.82 -6.89 17.44
CA LEU A 107 -10.13 -8.07 16.89
C LEU A 107 -8.77 -8.24 17.60
N PRO A 108 -8.24 -9.47 17.70
CA PRO A 108 -6.86 -9.71 18.08
C PRO A 108 -5.94 -9.06 17.05
N ASP A 109 -5.68 -7.79 17.33
CA ASP A 109 -4.90 -6.78 16.63
C ASP A 109 -3.37 -6.95 16.72
N ASP A 110 -2.65 -7.55 15.76
CA ASP A 110 -1.18 -7.43 15.72
C ASP A 110 -0.71 -6.44 14.64
N ARG A 111 -0.52 -5.19 15.09
CA ARG A 111 0.04 -4.10 14.26
C ARG A 111 1.41 -4.44 13.69
N SER A 112 2.27 -5.14 14.44
CA SER A 112 3.62 -5.47 13.98
C SER A 112 3.59 -6.47 12.83
N SER A 113 2.75 -7.50 12.94
CA SER A 113 2.54 -8.49 11.87
C SER A 113 1.95 -7.85 10.60
N ARG A 114 0.97 -6.95 10.73
CA ARG A 114 0.43 -6.23 9.56
C ARG A 114 1.48 -5.36 8.89
N LEU A 115 2.28 -4.64 9.68
CA LEU A 115 3.35 -3.81 9.13
C LEU A 115 4.38 -4.68 8.39
N ALA A 116 4.76 -5.83 8.95
CA ALA A 116 5.64 -6.78 8.29
C ALA A 116 5.06 -7.25 6.93
N LEU A 117 3.75 -7.50 6.85
CA LEU A 117 3.10 -7.86 5.58
C LEU A 117 3.06 -6.70 4.58
N LEU A 118 2.99 -5.44 5.02
CA LEU A 118 3.17 -4.29 4.11
C LEU A 118 4.62 -4.16 3.64
N HIS A 119 5.60 -4.49 4.48
CA HIS A 119 7.01 -4.57 4.06
C HIS A 119 7.20 -5.64 2.98
N VAL A 120 6.57 -6.81 3.13
CA VAL A 120 6.57 -7.85 2.10
C VAL A 120 6.03 -7.33 0.77
N LEU A 121 4.88 -6.65 0.78
CA LEU A 121 4.30 -6.02 -0.42
C LEU A 121 5.28 -5.03 -1.06
N ALA A 122 5.84 -4.12 -0.26
CA ALA A 122 6.80 -3.13 -0.75
C ALA A 122 8.05 -3.78 -1.36
N HIS A 123 8.52 -4.89 -0.80
CA HIS A 123 9.63 -5.65 -1.37
C HIS A 123 9.27 -6.32 -2.69
N ALA A 124 8.07 -6.90 -2.80
CA ALA A 124 7.59 -7.47 -4.06
C ALA A 124 7.52 -6.41 -5.17
N VAL A 125 6.98 -5.23 -4.88
CA VAL A 125 6.94 -4.09 -5.83
C VAL A 125 8.35 -3.74 -6.29
N ARG A 126 9.30 -3.54 -5.36
CA ARG A 126 10.68 -3.19 -5.72
C ARG A 126 11.37 -4.26 -6.56
N ALA A 127 11.10 -5.54 -6.28
CA ALA A 127 11.66 -6.63 -7.07
C ALA A 127 11.13 -6.64 -8.51
N GLU A 128 9.83 -6.42 -8.68
CA GLU A 128 9.16 -6.40 -10.00
C GLU A 128 9.49 -5.14 -10.82
N THR A 129 9.90 -4.05 -10.18
CA THR A 129 10.11 -2.73 -10.80
C THR A 129 11.58 -2.30 -10.82
N GLY A 130 12.52 -3.20 -10.50
CA GLY A 130 13.93 -2.87 -10.29
C GLY A 130 14.63 -2.25 -11.50
N ASP A 131 14.19 -2.57 -12.71
CA ASP A 131 14.67 -2.00 -13.98
C ASP A 131 14.09 -0.61 -14.30
N ARG A 132 12.92 -0.30 -13.73
CA ARG A 132 12.17 0.94 -13.93
C ARG A 132 12.47 2.01 -12.88
N GLN A 133 13.34 1.76 -11.91
CA GLN A 133 13.69 2.72 -10.85
C GLN A 133 12.48 3.26 -10.07
N VAL A 134 11.43 2.46 -9.89
CA VAL A 134 10.26 2.86 -9.10
C VAL A 134 10.67 2.97 -7.63
N GLU A 135 10.36 4.10 -7.02
CA GLU A 135 10.56 4.31 -5.59
C GLU A 135 9.36 3.76 -4.82
N VAL A 136 9.62 3.08 -3.70
CA VAL A 136 8.57 2.52 -2.86
C VAL A 136 8.82 2.90 -1.42
N SER A 137 7.82 3.49 -0.76
CA SER A 137 7.89 3.90 0.64
C SER A 137 6.68 3.43 1.43
N ILE A 138 6.88 3.21 2.73
CA ILE A 138 5.80 2.91 3.68
C ILE A 138 5.78 4.04 4.69
N ILE A 139 4.62 4.66 4.91
CA ILE A 139 4.46 5.76 5.86
C ILE A 139 3.39 5.47 6.90
N SER A 140 3.41 6.19 8.02
CA SER A 140 2.43 6.04 9.10
C SER A 140 1.03 6.48 8.66
N GLY A 141 0.01 5.65 8.90
CA GLY A 141 -1.39 6.02 8.68
C GLY A 141 -1.94 7.13 9.57
N ALA A 142 -1.20 7.52 10.61
CA ALA A 142 -1.53 8.66 11.46
C ALA A 142 -1.23 10.02 10.82
N ARG A 143 -0.50 10.03 9.69
CA ARG A 143 -0.25 11.26 8.92
C ARG A 143 -1.56 11.79 8.34
N ASN A 144 -1.68 13.12 8.27
CA ASN A 144 -2.79 13.76 7.58
C ASN A 144 -2.64 13.63 6.06
N ASP A 145 -3.70 13.94 5.32
CA ASP A 145 -3.75 13.72 3.88
C ASP A 145 -2.78 14.62 3.09
N ALA A 146 -2.53 15.84 3.56
CA ALA A 146 -1.54 16.74 2.96
C ALA A 146 -0.10 16.21 3.11
N ASP A 147 0.25 15.66 4.27
CA ASP A 147 1.56 15.04 4.51
C ASP A 147 1.76 13.79 3.64
N VAL A 148 0.71 12.99 3.43
CA VAL A 148 0.73 11.84 2.53
C VAL A 148 1.03 12.29 1.09
N VAL A 149 0.34 13.33 0.62
CA VAL A 149 0.56 13.88 -0.73
C VAL A 149 1.95 14.49 -0.87
N ALA A 150 2.38 15.32 0.08
CA ALA A 150 3.70 15.94 0.06
C ALA A 150 4.84 14.91 0.00
N HIS A 151 4.67 13.78 0.69
CA HIS A 151 5.59 12.64 0.61
C HIS A 151 5.54 11.96 -0.77
N ALA A 152 4.34 11.71 -1.31
CA ALA A 152 4.16 11.06 -2.60
C ALA A 152 4.78 11.83 -3.77
N ILE A 153 4.68 13.17 -3.77
CA ILE A 153 5.20 14.02 -4.84
C ILE A 153 6.67 14.43 -4.65
N GLY A 154 7.34 13.96 -3.59
CA GLY A 154 8.76 14.24 -3.34
C GLY A 154 9.05 15.66 -2.83
N ALA A 155 8.04 16.42 -2.41
CA ALA A 155 8.20 17.77 -1.84
C ALA A 155 8.96 17.77 -0.50
N THR A 156 9.12 16.60 0.13
CA THR A 156 9.91 16.40 1.36
C THR A 156 11.37 16.02 1.09
N SER A 157 12.05 16.73 0.18
CA SER A 157 13.50 16.52 -0.06
C SER A 157 14.42 17.00 1.09
N ALA A 158 13.88 17.59 2.17
CA ALA A 158 14.69 18.18 3.26
C ALA A 158 14.76 17.36 4.57
N SER A 159 14.13 16.19 4.65
CA SER A 159 14.28 15.32 5.82
C SER A 159 14.17 13.86 5.40
N ARG A 160 15.27 13.36 4.81
CA ARG A 160 15.69 11.96 4.99
C ARG A 160 16.09 11.74 6.46
N THR A 161 15.16 12.02 7.37
CA THR A 161 15.25 11.50 8.71
C THR A 161 14.89 10.04 8.55
N HIS A 162 15.87 9.19 8.85
CA HIS A 162 15.64 7.82 9.28
C HIS A 162 14.62 7.85 10.43
N GLU A 163 13.32 8.02 10.14
CA GLU A 163 12.26 7.70 11.06
C GLU A 163 12.23 6.18 11.13
N GLN A 164 13.09 5.69 12.02
CA GLN A 164 13.02 4.42 12.72
C GLN A 164 12.04 3.45 12.06
N ALA A 165 12.57 2.68 11.10
CA ALA A 165 12.07 1.34 10.89
C ALA A 165 12.07 0.67 12.27
N GLU A 166 10.89 0.59 12.89
CA GLU A 166 10.65 -0.39 13.94
C GLU A 166 11.19 -1.70 13.37
N THR A 167 12.31 -2.10 13.94
CA THR A 167 13.18 -3.10 13.37
C THR A 167 12.49 -4.42 13.59
N VAL A 168 11.57 -4.79 12.68
CA VAL A 168 11.35 -6.21 12.36
C VAL A 168 12.75 -6.72 12.11
N THR A 169 13.27 -7.48 13.07
CA THR A 169 14.69 -7.78 13.10
C THR A 169 15.07 -8.31 11.73
N ALA A 170 16.09 -7.71 11.09
CA ALA A 170 16.49 -8.07 9.74
C ALA A 170 16.67 -9.60 9.58
N LYS A 171 16.93 -10.29 10.69
CA LYS A 171 16.91 -11.73 10.89
C LYS A 171 15.55 -12.40 10.61
N GLN A 172 14.45 -11.97 11.23
CA GLN A 172 13.11 -12.54 10.99
C GLN A 172 12.66 -12.40 9.53
N TYR A 173 13.06 -11.32 8.86
CA TYR A 173 12.78 -11.12 7.44
C TYR A 173 13.72 -11.93 6.53
N GLN A 174 15.00 -12.08 6.89
CA GLN A 174 15.93 -12.96 6.16
C GLN A 174 15.51 -14.43 6.23
N ASP A 175 15.01 -14.87 7.38
CA ASP A 175 14.52 -16.23 7.58
C ASP A 175 13.27 -16.49 6.72
N TRP A 176 12.30 -15.56 6.72
CA TRP A 176 11.11 -15.64 5.85
C TRP A 176 11.44 -15.56 4.35
N ARG A 177 12.36 -14.67 3.95
CA ARG A 177 12.83 -14.55 2.56
C ARG A 177 13.46 -15.86 2.07
N THR A 178 14.20 -16.55 2.94
CA THR A 178 14.84 -17.84 2.61
C THR A 178 13.79 -18.94 2.44
N GLU A 179 12.74 -18.95 3.27
CA GLU A 179 11.63 -19.90 3.12
C GLU A 179 10.80 -19.66 1.85
N ILE A 180 10.46 -18.42 1.51
CA ILE A 180 9.60 -18.11 0.36
C ILE A 180 10.36 -18.21 -0.98
N MET A 181 11.60 -17.71 -1.04
CA MET A 181 12.42 -17.73 -2.27
C MET A 181 13.15 -19.06 -2.46
N GLY A 182 13.22 -19.91 -1.43
CA GLY A 182 13.70 -21.29 -1.56
C GLY A 182 12.79 -22.17 -2.44
N PHE A 183 11.54 -21.75 -2.69
CA PHE A 183 10.61 -22.47 -3.58
C PHE A 183 10.83 -22.19 -5.08
N THR A 184 11.59 -21.15 -5.47
CA THR A 184 11.83 -20.83 -6.89
C THR A 184 13.12 -21.44 -7.46
N THR A 185 13.91 -22.17 -6.66
CA THR A 185 15.14 -22.86 -7.11
C THR A 185 15.09 -24.39 -7.00
N GLY A 186 13.89 -24.98 -6.94
CA GLY A 186 13.71 -26.42 -7.09
C GLY A 186 13.57 -26.82 -8.56
N HIS A 187 14.68 -27.16 -9.21
CA HIS A 187 14.66 -27.97 -10.43
C HIS A 187 14.27 -29.42 -10.10
N VAL A 188 13.18 -29.91 -10.71
CA VAL A 188 13.17 -31.13 -11.53
C VAL A 188 12.26 -30.88 -12.73
#